data_AF-A0A2G4SUQ2-F1
#
_entry.id   AF-A0A2G4SUQ2-F1
#
_cell.length_a   1.000
_cell.length_b   1.000
_cell.length_c   1.000
_cell.angle_alpha   90.00
_cell.angle_beta   90.00
_cell.angle_gamma   90.00
#
_symmetry.space_group_name_H-M   'P 1'
#
loop_
_entity.id
_entity.type
_entity.pdbx_description
1 polymer ?
#
loop_
_entity_poly.entity_id
_entity_poly.type
_entity_poly.pdbx_seq_one_letter_code
_entity_poly.pdbx_strand_id
1 'polypeptide(L)'
;MNSTVSPYYHHPYGGYRFDSCPRFYPPTAPLDEIFDDDDQIPTVQEFSAIVDDYLNNLSPKKRDKALVDQHRYSQIQQVLRDPRNTAISTAQFRFWVKKMFQLQSGSSDVVCHDNKPVATKEQIYDILVKAHREAHHGGRDKTSALVRKRYSWIPKELVARFVRHCPFCITRR
;
A
#
# COMPACT_ATOMS: atom_id res chain seq x y z
N MET A 1 -11.18 40.14 -62.56
CA MET A 1 -12.50 40.77 -62.44
C MET A 1 -13.04 40.45 -61.06
N ASN A 2 -13.75 41.42 -60.48
CA ASN A 2 -14.42 41.44 -59.16
C ASN A 2 -13.59 41.91 -57.96
N SER A 3 -13.58 43.24 -57.84
CA SER A 3 -13.71 44.01 -56.59
C SER A 3 -14.81 43.48 -55.66
N THR A 4 -14.62 43.66 -54.34
CA THR A 4 -15.53 44.30 -53.33
C THR A 4 -15.32 43.66 -51.95
N VAL A 5 -14.79 44.40 -50.97
CA VAL A 5 -15.48 45.18 -49.90
C VAL A 5 -15.24 44.50 -48.54
N SER A 6 -14.51 45.21 -47.67
CA SER A 6 -14.54 45.05 -46.21
C SER A 6 -15.80 45.76 -45.69
N PRO A 7 -16.41 45.32 -44.57
CA PRO A 7 -16.19 46.15 -43.38
C PRO A 7 -16.19 45.41 -42.03
N TYR A 8 -15.35 45.93 -41.14
CA TYR A 8 -15.62 46.27 -39.74
C TYR A 8 -16.61 45.42 -38.94
N TYR A 9 -16.10 44.80 -37.87
CA TYR A 9 -16.79 44.79 -36.58
C TYR A 9 -15.88 45.36 -35.49
N HIS A 10 -16.33 46.49 -34.95
CA HIS A 10 -15.84 47.11 -33.73
C HIS A 10 -16.14 46.21 -32.52
N HIS A 11 -15.13 45.93 -31.70
CA HIS A 11 -15.34 45.55 -30.30
C HIS A 11 -15.26 46.82 -29.43
N PRO A 12 -16.36 47.22 -28.76
CA PRO A 12 -16.33 48.26 -27.75
C PRO A 12 -16.07 47.59 -26.39
N TYR A 13 -15.06 48.09 -25.68
CA TYR A 13 -14.96 48.28 -24.23
C TYR A 13 -13.48 48.28 -23.87
N GLY A 14 -12.91 49.49 -23.92
CA GLY A 14 -11.59 49.75 -23.39
C GLY A 14 -11.60 49.89 -21.86
N GLY A 15 -10.39 49.82 -21.33
CA GLY A 15 -9.99 50.64 -20.19
C GLY A 15 -10.12 49.98 -18.81
N TYR A 16 -9.15 49.14 -18.46
CA TYR A 16 -8.69 49.07 -17.07
C TYR A 16 -7.17 49.17 -17.02
N ARG A 17 -6.74 50.25 -16.35
CA ARG A 17 -5.36 50.64 -16.08
C ARG A 17 -4.65 49.57 -15.26
N PHE A 18 -3.37 49.39 -15.56
CA PHE A 18 -2.41 48.66 -14.74
C PHE A 18 -2.04 49.55 -13.53
N ASP A 19 -2.81 49.47 -12.45
CA ASP A 19 -2.42 50.08 -11.18
C ASP A 19 -1.64 49.06 -10.35
N SER A 20 -0.39 49.41 -10.13
CA SER A 20 0.56 48.73 -9.26
C SER A 20 0.11 48.90 -7.81
N CYS A 21 -0.10 47.81 -7.07
CA CYS A 21 -0.28 47.88 -5.62
C CYS A 21 0.48 46.71 -4.95
N PRO A 22 1.58 46.98 -4.23
CA PRO A 22 2.34 45.97 -3.52
C PRO A 22 1.68 45.74 -2.16
N ARG A 23 0.79 44.75 -2.04
CA ARG A 23 0.39 44.26 -0.72
C ARG A 23 1.36 43.20 -0.25
N PHE A 24 2.29 43.64 0.57
CA PHE A 24 2.88 42.85 1.64
C PHE A 24 1.77 42.08 2.36
N TYR A 25 1.66 40.78 2.07
CA TYR A 25 1.00 39.84 2.96
C TYR A 25 2.10 39.04 3.65
N PRO A 26 2.16 39.02 5.00
CA PRO A 26 3.00 38.05 5.69
C PRO A 26 2.40 36.65 5.44
N PRO A 27 3.22 35.63 5.11
CA PRO A 27 2.74 34.27 5.03
C PRO A 27 2.63 33.71 6.45
N THR A 28 1.51 33.95 7.14
CA THR A 28 1.09 33.01 8.17
C THR A 28 0.36 31.88 7.46
N ALA A 29 1.14 30.95 6.91
CA ALA A 29 0.64 29.63 6.58
C ALA A 29 -0.03 29.08 7.86
N PRO A 30 -1.25 28.54 7.78
CA PRO A 30 -1.77 27.74 8.88
C PRO A 30 -0.76 26.61 9.05
N LEU A 31 -0.20 26.51 10.26
CA LEU A 31 0.53 25.35 10.73
C LEU A 31 -0.28 24.13 10.30
N ASP A 32 0.38 23.21 9.60
CA ASP A 32 -0.14 21.87 9.33
C ASP A 32 -0.89 21.42 10.58
N GLU A 33 -2.21 21.38 10.49
CA GLU A 33 -3.01 20.65 11.46
C GLU A 33 -2.50 19.23 11.31
N ILE A 34 -1.66 18.82 12.27
CA ILE A 34 -1.35 17.43 12.52
C ILE A 34 -2.68 16.84 12.95
N PHE A 35 -3.55 16.56 11.99
CA PHE A 35 -4.67 15.68 12.18
C PHE A 35 -4.04 14.36 12.57
N ASP A 36 -4.19 13.99 13.84
CA ASP A 36 -3.78 12.69 14.34
C ASP A 36 -4.59 11.63 13.59
N ASP A 37 -4.01 11.19 12.48
CA ASP A 37 -4.48 10.11 11.63
C ASP A 37 -4.41 8.74 12.37
N ASP A 38 -3.95 8.76 13.61
CA ASP A 38 -3.99 7.63 14.55
C ASP A 38 -5.43 7.20 14.87
N ASP A 39 -6.38 8.13 14.94
CA ASP A 39 -7.75 7.81 15.34
C ASP A 39 -8.65 7.35 14.18
N GLN A 40 -8.14 7.28 12.95
CA GLN A 40 -8.99 7.08 11.77
C GLN A 40 -8.54 5.92 10.86
N ILE A 41 -7.87 4.94 11.44
CA ILE A 41 -7.45 3.69 10.79
C ILE A 41 -8.08 2.51 11.54
N PRO A 42 -8.41 1.38 10.87
CA PRO A 42 -8.95 0.22 11.54
C PRO A 42 -8.01 -0.23 12.66
N THR A 43 -8.55 -0.52 13.83
CA THR A 43 -7.79 -1.04 14.97
C THR A 43 -7.19 -2.42 14.65
N VAL A 44 -6.18 -2.84 15.43
CA VAL A 44 -5.60 -4.18 15.31
C VAL A 44 -6.67 -5.28 15.46
N GLN A 45 -7.65 -5.08 16.35
CA GLN A 45 -8.73 -6.04 16.57
C GLN A 45 -9.66 -6.14 15.36
N GLU A 46 -10.07 -5.00 14.79
CA GLU A 46 -10.87 -4.99 13.56
C GLU A 46 -10.09 -5.60 12.40
N PHE A 47 -8.78 -5.33 12.30
CA PHE A 47 -7.94 -5.95 11.30
C PHE A 47 -7.83 -7.46 11.47
N SER A 48 -7.75 -7.97 12.70
CA SER A 48 -7.79 -9.41 12.96
C SER A 48 -9.08 -10.04 12.42
N ALA A 49 -10.23 -9.40 12.66
CA ALA A 49 -11.51 -9.87 12.11
C ALA A 49 -11.53 -9.85 10.57
N ILE A 50 -10.93 -8.82 9.94
CA ILE A 50 -10.77 -8.75 8.48
C ILE A 50 -9.90 -9.90 7.96
N VAL A 51 -8.82 -10.24 8.66
CA VAL A 51 -7.93 -11.35 8.29
C VAL A 51 -8.66 -12.68 8.42
N ASP A 52 -9.42 -12.89 9.48
CA ASP A 52 -10.17 -14.13 9.70
C ASP A 52 -11.27 -14.31 8.65
N ASP A 53 -12.04 -13.25 8.35
CA ASP A 53 -12.99 -13.25 7.25
C ASP A 53 -12.29 -13.55 5.91
N TYR A 54 -11.12 -12.95 5.64
CA TYR A 54 -10.34 -13.25 4.44
C TYR A 54 -9.96 -14.73 4.34
N LEU A 55 -9.46 -15.32 5.42
CA LEU A 55 -9.04 -16.72 5.46
C LEU A 55 -10.23 -17.68 5.36
N ASN A 56 -11.37 -17.35 5.97
CA ASN A 56 -12.58 -18.19 5.92
C ASN A 56 -13.22 -18.24 4.53
N ASN A 57 -13.05 -17.20 3.73
CA ASN A 57 -13.51 -17.16 2.34
C ASN A 57 -12.57 -17.90 1.35
N LEU A 58 -11.45 -18.45 1.82
CA LEU A 58 -10.53 -19.23 1.00
C LEU A 58 -10.79 -20.74 1.15
N SER A 59 -10.60 -21.48 0.05
CA SER A 59 -10.56 -22.94 0.13
C SER A 59 -9.40 -23.42 1.02
N PRO A 60 -9.50 -24.59 1.67
CA PRO A 60 -8.46 -25.09 2.56
C PRO A 60 -7.06 -25.11 1.93
N LYS A 61 -6.98 -25.47 0.64
CA LYS A 61 -5.74 -25.48 -0.14
C LYS A 61 -5.12 -24.09 -0.33
N LYS A 62 -5.94 -23.04 -0.48
CA LYS A 62 -5.47 -21.65 -0.62
C LYS A 62 -5.10 -21.06 0.74
N ARG A 63 -5.92 -21.35 1.77
CA ARG A 63 -5.75 -20.83 3.13
C ARG A 63 -4.39 -21.18 3.75
N ASP A 64 -3.93 -22.42 3.62
CA ASP A 64 -2.64 -22.88 4.19
C ASP A 64 -1.41 -22.13 3.65
N LYS A 65 -1.52 -21.55 2.44
CA LYS A 65 -0.40 -20.85 1.77
C LYS A 65 -0.62 -19.36 1.61
N ALA A 66 -1.77 -18.84 2.05
CA ALA A 66 -2.19 -17.47 1.80
C ALA A 66 -1.36 -16.46 2.58
N LEU A 67 -1.10 -16.74 3.86
CA LEU A 67 -0.32 -15.91 4.77
C LEU A 67 0.79 -16.76 5.40
N VAL A 68 1.90 -16.12 5.74
CA VAL A 68 3.02 -16.76 6.43
C VAL A 68 3.06 -16.21 7.84
N ASP A 69 2.74 -17.02 8.85
CA ASP A 69 2.93 -16.64 10.26
C ASP A 69 4.41 -16.74 10.67
N GLN A 70 4.74 -16.23 11.85
CA GLN A 70 6.11 -16.23 12.36
C GLN A 70 6.71 -17.65 12.49
N HIS A 71 5.90 -18.65 12.85
CA HIS A 71 6.35 -20.04 12.96
C HIS A 71 6.75 -20.59 11.59
N ARG A 72 5.87 -20.40 10.59
CA ARG A 72 6.07 -20.79 9.21
C ARG A 72 7.26 -20.07 8.60
N TYR A 73 7.42 -18.78 8.88
CA TYR A 73 8.58 -18.00 8.46
C TYR A 73 9.89 -18.61 8.97
N SER A 74 9.92 -19.00 10.24
CA SER A 74 11.09 -19.65 10.87
C SER A 74 11.41 -20.99 10.21
N GLN A 75 10.40 -21.79 9.88
CA GLN A 75 10.59 -23.04 9.12
C GLN A 75 11.12 -22.78 7.72
N ILE A 76 10.62 -21.75 7.03
CA ILE A 76 11.11 -21.34 5.72
C ILE A 76 12.59 -20.98 5.81
N GLN A 77 12.98 -20.16 6.81
CA GLN A 77 14.38 -19.81 7.05
C GLN A 77 15.25 -21.05 7.28
N GLN A 78 14.81 -21.99 8.11
CA GLN A 78 15.57 -23.21 8.38
C GLN A 78 15.78 -24.06 7.11
N VAL A 79 14.74 -24.25 6.30
CA VAL A 79 14.84 -25.00 5.03
C VAL A 79 15.79 -24.32 4.05
N LEU A 80 15.80 -22.98 3.99
CA LEU A 80 16.69 -22.26 3.08
C LEU A 80 18.13 -22.18 3.59
N ARG A 81 18.35 -22.17 4.92
CA ARG A 81 19.68 -22.22 5.55
C ARG A 81 20.38 -23.55 5.34
N ASP A 82 19.64 -24.66 5.46
CA ASP A 82 20.16 -25.99 5.16
C ASP A 82 19.23 -26.76 4.20
N PRO A 83 19.37 -26.55 2.88
CA PRO A 83 18.52 -27.18 1.88
C PRO A 83 18.66 -28.70 1.78
N ARG A 84 19.71 -29.29 2.39
CA ARG A 84 19.98 -30.74 2.38
C ARG A 84 19.37 -31.44 3.59
N ASN A 85 19.02 -30.70 4.63
CA ASN A 85 18.37 -31.26 5.81
C ASN A 85 16.94 -31.72 5.50
N THR A 86 16.76 -33.04 5.48
CA THR A 86 15.47 -33.69 5.20
C THR A 86 14.60 -33.87 6.44
N ALA A 87 15.13 -33.64 7.64
CA ALA A 87 14.39 -33.73 8.90
C ALA A 87 13.44 -32.55 9.11
N ILE A 88 13.67 -31.43 8.40
CA ILE A 88 12.81 -30.25 8.49
C ILE A 88 11.56 -30.44 7.60
N SER A 89 10.41 -30.56 8.26
CA SER A 89 9.08 -30.58 7.62
C SER A 89 8.94 -31.65 6.51
N THR A 90 7.88 -31.55 5.70
CA THR A 90 7.59 -32.53 4.63
C THR A 90 8.37 -32.24 3.34
N ALA A 91 8.56 -33.26 2.50
CA ALA A 91 9.23 -33.10 1.20
C ALA A 91 8.51 -32.09 0.29
N GLN A 92 7.17 -32.09 0.30
CA GLN A 92 6.36 -31.13 -0.46
C GLN A 92 6.58 -29.70 0.04
N PHE A 93 6.65 -29.51 1.36
CA PHE A 93 6.94 -28.21 1.95
C PHE A 93 8.32 -27.71 1.51
N ARG A 94 9.37 -28.53 1.64
CA ARG A 94 10.73 -28.14 1.22
C ARG A 94 10.81 -27.79 -0.26
N PHE A 95 10.16 -28.57 -1.12
CA PHE A 95 10.10 -28.26 -2.56
C PHE A 95 9.42 -26.92 -2.80
N TRP A 96 8.27 -26.67 -2.16
CA TRP A 96 7.56 -25.40 -2.26
C TRP A 96 8.42 -24.23 -1.76
N VAL A 97 9.09 -24.37 -0.62
CA VAL A 97 9.96 -23.32 -0.06
C VAL A 97 11.06 -22.94 -1.03
N LYS A 98 11.83 -23.92 -1.52
CA LYS A 98 12.94 -23.69 -2.46
C LYS A 98 12.48 -23.10 -3.80
N LYS A 99 11.23 -23.35 -4.18
CA LYS A 99 10.65 -22.82 -5.41
C LYS A 99 10.16 -21.37 -5.26
N MET A 100 9.57 -21.03 -4.12
CA MET A 100 8.89 -19.75 -3.94
C MET A 100 9.78 -18.69 -3.29
N PHE A 101 10.72 -19.09 -2.43
CA PHE A 101 11.47 -18.18 -1.59
C PHE A 101 12.98 -18.29 -1.81
N GLN A 102 13.66 -17.21 -1.46
CA GLN A 102 15.11 -17.08 -1.48
C GLN A 102 15.56 -16.53 -0.13
N LEU A 103 16.73 -16.94 0.33
CA LEU A 103 17.34 -16.39 1.53
C LEU A 103 18.33 -15.32 1.13
N GLN A 104 18.15 -14.11 1.65
CA GLN A 104 19.12 -13.04 1.51
C GLN A 104 19.95 -12.99 2.79
N SER A 105 21.21 -13.40 2.67
CA SER A 105 22.16 -13.35 3.78
C SER A 105 22.63 -11.91 4.01
N GLY A 106 22.57 -11.48 5.27
CA GLY A 106 22.97 -10.15 5.73
C GLY A 106 23.35 -10.20 7.21
N SER A 107 23.16 -9.10 7.95
CA SER A 107 23.27 -9.11 9.42
C SER A 107 22.23 -10.02 10.08
N SER A 108 21.09 -10.23 9.43
CA SER A 108 20.09 -11.23 9.76
C SER A 108 19.56 -11.79 8.46
N ASP A 109 19.40 -13.12 8.38
CA ASP A 109 18.90 -13.75 7.16
C ASP A 109 17.43 -13.41 6.94
N VAL A 110 17.11 -12.78 5.82
CA VAL A 110 15.74 -12.38 5.45
C VAL A 110 15.21 -13.31 4.36
N VAL A 111 13.99 -13.82 4.57
CA VAL A 111 13.25 -14.54 3.53
C VAL A 111 12.68 -13.55 2.54
N CYS A 112 13.04 -13.72 1.27
CA CYS A 112 12.62 -12.88 0.17
C CYS A 112 11.83 -13.68 -0.87
N HIS A 113 10.90 -12.99 -1.55
CA HIS A 113 10.23 -13.42 -2.77
C HIS A 113 10.26 -12.27 -3.77
N ASP A 114 10.64 -12.53 -5.01
CA ASP A 114 10.86 -11.50 -6.06
C ASP A 114 11.73 -10.31 -5.60
N ASN A 115 12.84 -10.61 -4.93
CA ASN A 115 13.78 -9.64 -4.36
C ASN A 115 13.18 -8.70 -3.30
N LYS A 116 12.06 -9.07 -2.68
CA LYS A 116 11.40 -8.29 -1.63
C LYS A 116 11.18 -9.13 -0.39
N PRO A 117 11.35 -8.55 0.81
CA PRO A 117 11.10 -9.24 2.07
C PRO A 117 9.66 -9.74 2.14
N VAL A 118 9.51 -11.01 2.51
CA VAL A 118 8.22 -11.64 2.77
C VAL A 118 7.68 -11.09 4.10
N ALA A 119 6.49 -10.48 4.06
CA ALA A 119 5.83 -10.01 5.27
C ALA A 119 5.19 -11.18 6.04
N THR A 120 5.40 -11.23 7.35
CA THR A 120 4.68 -12.18 8.21
C THR A 120 3.29 -11.67 8.53
N LYS A 121 2.34 -12.56 8.84
CA LYS A 121 0.95 -12.24 9.20
C LYS A 121 0.89 -11.13 10.26
N GLU A 122 1.76 -11.22 11.26
CA GLU A 122 1.85 -10.31 12.40
C GLU A 122 2.32 -8.91 11.99
N GLN A 123 3.16 -8.80 10.95
CA GLN A 123 3.67 -7.52 10.43
C GLN A 123 2.71 -6.85 9.45
N ILE A 124 1.74 -7.57 8.87
CA ILE A 124 0.90 -7.03 7.79
C ILE A 124 0.16 -5.79 8.25
N TYR A 125 -0.36 -5.77 9.48
CA TYR A 125 -1.09 -4.62 10.01
C TYR A 125 -0.26 -3.33 9.91
N ASP A 126 0.91 -3.31 10.54
CA ASP A 126 1.79 -2.13 10.56
C ASP A 126 2.21 -1.69 9.16
N ILE A 127 2.45 -2.66 8.26
CA ILE A 127 2.78 -2.38 6.85
C ILE A 127 1.60 -1.69 6.16
N LEU A 128 0.37 -2.15 6.37
CA LEU A 128 -0.82 -1.56 5.76
C LEU A 128 -1.12 -0.18 6.33
N VAL A 129 -1.05 0.01 7.64
CA VAL A 129 -1.20 1.32 8.30
C VAL A 129 -0.23 2.32 7.67
N LYS A 130 1.07 1.98 7.66
CA LYS A 130 2.10 2.85 7.11
C LYS A 130 1.89 3.14 5.62
N ALA A 131 1.60 2.11 4.81
CA ALA A 131 1.38 2.30 3.38
C ALA A 131 0.11 3.11 3.08
N HIS A 132 -0.94 2.97 3.89
CA HIS A 132 -2.19 3.70 3.71
C HIS A 132 -2.06 5.18 4.10
N ARG A 133 -1.34 5.47 5.18
CA ARG A 133 -0.95 6.84 5.57
C ARG A 133 -0.10 7.51 4.51
N GLU A 134 0.94 6.83 4.02
CA GLU A 134 1.77 7.31 2.91
C GLU A 134 0.96 7.48 1.61
N ALA A 135 -0.14 6.74 1.43
CA ALA A 135 -1.06 6.94 0.32
C ALA A 135 -1.96 8.17 0.51
N HIS A 136 -1.91 8.84 1.66
CA HIS A 136 -2.86 9.87 2.12
C HIS A 136 -4.30 9.37 1.99
N HIS A 137 -4.58 8.21 2.60
CA HIS A 137 -5.89 7.54 2.49
C HIS A 137 -6.32 7.26 1.06
N GLY A 138 -5.34 6.98 0.21
CA GLY A 138 -5.59 6.59 -1.17
C GLY A 138 -6.32 5.26 -1.27
N GLY A 139 -7.10 5.10 -2.34
CA GLY A 139 -7.84 3.86 -2.60
C GLY A 139 -6.95 2.62 -2.73
N ARG A 140 -7.61 1.45 -2.83
CA ARG A 140 -6.98 0.11 -2.90
C ARG A 140 -5.73 0.07 -3.78
N ASP A 141 -5.82 0.57 -5.00
CA ASP A 141 -4.76 0.39 -5.99
C ASP A 141 -3.51 1.23 -5.66
N LYS A 142 -3.69 2.45 -5.11
CA LYS A 142 -2.59 3.29 -4.63
C LYS A 142 -1.90 2.66 -3.42
N THR A 143 -2.66 2.24 -2.42
CA THR A 143 -2.12 1.55 -1.22
C THR A 143 -1.40 0.25 -1.62
N SER A 144 -1.99 -0.55 -2.50
CA SER A 144 -1.37 -1.79 -3.00
C SER A 144 -0.04 -1.54 -3.72
N ALA A 145 0.09 -0.44 -4.46
CA ALA A 145 1.33 -0.09 -5.14
C ALA A 145 2.46 0.21 -4.14
N LEU A 146 2.17 0.93 -3.06
CA LEU A 146 3.14 1.23 -2.00
C LEU A 146 3.59 -0.03 -1.24
N VAL A 147 2.65 -0.90 -0.90
CA VAL A 147 2.95 -2.20 -0.27
C VAL A 147 3.86 -3.03 -1.17
N ARG A 148 3.46 -3.21 -2.44
CA ARG A 148 4.22 -4.02 -3.41
C ARG A 148 5.58 -3.42 -3.77
N LYS A 149 5.83 -2.13 -3.52
CA LYS A 149 7.14 -1.52 -3.73
C LYS A 149 8.17 -2.04 -2.72
N ARG A 150 7.74 -2.36 -1.49
CA ARG A 150 8.62 -2.66 -0.36
C ARG A 150 8.56 -4.11 0.12
N TYR A 151 7.39 -4.74 0.05
CA TYR A 151 7.15 -6.06 0.63
C TYR A 151 6.57 -7.02 -0.41
N SER A 152 6.74 -8.31 -0.14
CA SER A 152 6.10 -9.41 -0.86
C SER A 152 5.17 -10.20 0.06
N TRP A 153 4.40 -11.11 -0.54
CA TRP A 153 3.54 -12.05 0.17
C TRP A 153 2.34 -11.45 0.94
N ILE A 154 1.89 -10.26 0.54
CA ILE A 154 0.67 -9.63 1.06
C ILE A 154 -0.44 -9.71 -0.01
N PRO A 155 -1.54 -10.44 0.24
CA PRO A 155 -2.63 -10.57 -0.72
C PRO A 155 -3.31 -9.23 -1.06
N LYS A 156 -3.52 -8.94 -2.36
CA LYS A 156 -4.21 -7.71 -2.81
C LYS A 156 -5.62 -7.58 -2.24
N GLU A 157 -6.33 -8.69 -2.09
CA GLU A 157 -7.68 -8.72 -1.51
C GLU A 157 -7.65 -8.28 -0.03
N LEU A 158 -6.62 -8.66 0.72
CA LEU A 158 -6.47 -8.23 2.11
C LEU A 158 -6.27 -6.71 2.20
N VAL A 159 -5.45 -6.13 1.32
CA VAL A 159 -5.31 -4.67 1.20
C VAL A 159 -6.66 -4.01 0.87
N ALA A 160 -7.42 -4.59 -0.04
CA ALA A 160 -8.73 -4.07 -0.43
C ALA A 160 -9.72 -4.05 0.73
N ARG A 161 -9.75 -5.11 1.54
CA ARG A 161 -10.60 -5.20 2.72
C ARG A 161 -10.19 -4.20 3.79
N PHE A 162 -8.89 -4.04 4.05
CA PHE A 162 -8.39 -3.04 4.99
C PHE A 162 -8.83 -1.62 4.61
N VAL A 163 -8.57 -1.20 3.36
CA VAL A 163 -8.95 0.16 2.90
C VAL A 163 -10.47 0.37 2.96
N ARG A 164 -11.28 -0.67 2.68
CA ARG A 164 -12.74 -0.59 2.77
C ARG A 164 -13.26 -0.37 4.19
N HIS A 165 -12.52 -0.82 5.20
CA HIS A 165 -12.89 -0.68 6.60
C HIS A 165 -12.26 0.55 7.28
N CYS A 166 -11.46 1.33 6.56
CA CYS A 166 -10.85 2.54 7.09
C CYS A 166 -11.93 3.59 7.44
N PRO A 167 -12.10 3.98 8.72
CA PRO A 167 -13.14 4.91 9.14
C PRO A 167 -13.09 6.24 8.37
N PHE A 168 -11.90 6.83 8.19
CA PHE A 168 -11.75 8.08 7.43
C PHE A 168 -12.19 7.94 5.98
N CYS A 169 -11.75 6.86 5.31
CA CYS A 169 -12.10 6.62 3.92
C CYS A 169 -13.60 6.40 3.73
N ILE A 170 -14.27 5.76 4.71
CA ILE A 170 -15.72 5.54 4.68
C ILE A 170 -16.45 6.89 4.79
N THR A 171 -16.05 7.76 5.73
CA THR A 171 -16.70 9.06 5.93
C THR A 171 -16.54 10.01 4.73
N ARG A 172 -15.48 9.84 3.93
CA ARG A 172 -15.18 10.69 2.76
C ARG A 172 -15.71 10.15 1.42
N ARG A 173 -16.34 8.98 1.41
CA ARG A 173 -16.81 8.31 0.20
C ARG A 173 -18.22 8.76 -0.18
#